data_AF-A0A7Y5C123-F1
#
_entry.id   AF-A0A7Y5C123-F1
#
_cell.length_a   1.000
_cell.length_b   1.000
_cell.length_c   1.000
_cell.angle_alpha   90.00
_cell.angle_beta   90.00
_cell.angle_gamma   90.00
#
_symmetry.space_group_name_H-M   'P 1'
#
loop_
_entity.id
_entity.type
_entity.pdbx_description
1 polymer ?
#
loop_
_entity_poly.entity_id
_entity_poly.type
_entity_poly.pdbx_seq_one_letter_code
_entity_poly.pdbx_strand_id
1 'polypeptide(L)'
;MLYRLFFFSLYFLFANFLNAQCCSQGSPINGTTNVGTVDKNNVRIILAHRYNYGNTYYDHTNKTDFKIAEESNFNYTSTIISYGLMKKLTLEAEVGYFFNKTLKYSFSTKTNYGFNNVVGTIKYALYKNTEKRIEITPAIGVKLPVETERRVINNVTYPYDIQTSTLAYGVVSQLFFLKRFSNNKTSLVLYNRNENNFDCIAEEYRYGSTYSLSSFVSHLFTPRIILTLQTRADYKEADFQFEKNVKNTGGFVGSVSPQVSYEIAPKFFFYSLIDIPIYRNFNGRQLSSKYSFSVSLIKNFCL
;
A
#
# COMPACT_ATOMS: atom_id res chain seq x y z
N MET A 1 38.64 -4.34 18.82
CA MET A 1 38.58 -2.88 19.09
C MET A 1 38.33 -2.02 17.84
N LEU A 2 38.60 -2.51 16.62
CA LEU A 2 38.30 -1.79 15.36
C LEU A 2 36.80 -1.71 14.98
N TYR A 3 35.98 -2.69 15.34
CA TYR A 3 34.55 -2.75 14.97
C TYR A 3 33.68 -1.72 15.72
N ARG A 4 34.11 -1.25 16.91
CA ARG A 4 33.41 -0.18 17.65
C ARG A 4 33.67 1.22 17.06
N LEU A 5 34.82 1.42 16.40
CA LEU A 5 35.15 2.68 15.72
C LEU A 5 34.42 2.84 14.38
N PHE A 6 34.12 1.74 13.69
CA PHE A 6 33.34 1.78 12.44
C PHE A 6 31.87 2.17 12.69
N PHE A 7 31.27 1.69 13.79
CA PHE A 7 29.92 2.09 14.19
C PHE A 7 29.82 3.55 14.69
N PHE A 8 30.89 4.07 15.32
CA PHE A 8 30.94 5.47 15.76
C PHE A 8 31.19 6.44 14.60
N SER A 9 31.95 6.01 13.59
CA SER A 9 32.18 6.77 12.34
C SER A 9 30.91 6.89 11.49
N LEU A 10 30.08 5.84 11.43
CA LEU A 10 28.80 5.89 10.72
C LEU A 10 27.78 6.83 11.40
N TYR A 11 27.89 7.02 12.73
CA TYR A 11 27.02 7.93 13.49
C TYR A 11 27.35 9.41 13.23
N PHE A 12 28.63 9.73 12.94
CA PHE A 12 29.07 11.10 12.67
C PHE A 12 28.80 11.58 11.24
N LEU A 13 28.59 10.66 10.28
CA LEU A 13 28.21 11.02 8.90
C LEU A 13 26.74 11.49 8.77
N PHE A 14 25.94 11.46 9.85
CA PHE A 14 24.58 12.00 9.89
C PHE A 14 24.45 13.34 10.63
N ALA A 15 25.56 13.93 11.12
CA ALA A 15 25.48 15.06 12.05
C ALA A 15 25.48 16.46 11.42
N ASN A 16 25.62 16.63 10.09
CA ASN A 16 25.76 17.96 9.50
C ASN A 16 24.83 18.20 8.29
N PHE A 17 23.56 18.51 8.56
CA PHE A 17 22.71 19.30 7.66
C PHE A 17 21.87 20.29 8.49
N LEU A 18 22.55 21.32 9.00
CA LEU A 18 21.91 22.54 9.49
C LEU A 18 21.76 23.51 8.31
N ASN A 19 20.71 23.33 7.53
CA ASN A 19 20.13 24.39 6.70
C ASN A 19 18.61 24.39 6.95
N ALA A 20 18.22 25.07 8.02
CA ALA A 20 16.83 25.33 8.34
C ALA A 20 16.31 26.50 7.48
N GLN A 21 15.68 26.20 6.35
CA GLN A 21 14.69 27.11 5.74
C GLN A 21 13.48 26.30 5.21
N CYS A 22 12.37 26.40 5.94
CA CYS A 22 10.98 26.17 5.50
C CYS A 22 10.58 24.80 4.88
N CYS A 23 10.90 23.68 5.53
CA CYS A 23 10.23 22.39 5.27
C CYS A 23 8.88 22.26 6.05
N SER A 24 8.00 23.27 5.96
CA SER A 24 6.70 23.31 6.66
C SER A 24 5.54 23.00 5.71
N GLN A 25 5.59 21.88 4.98
CA GLN A 25 4.44 21.40 4.22
C GLN A 25 4.00 20.02 4.67
N GLY A 26 3.27 20.03 5.79
CA GLY A 26 2.23 19.06 6.09
C GLY A 26 2.72 17.74 6.65
N SER A 27 2.24 17.40 7.85
CA SER A 27 2.27 16.02 8.33
C SER A 27 1.66 15.11 7.26
N PRO A 28 2.25 13.93 6.99
CA PRO A 28 1.60 12.93 6.18
C PRO A 28 0.23 12.63 6.80
N ILE A 29 -0.79 12.45 5.99
CA ILE A 29 -2.17 12.25 6.48
C ILE A 29 -2.53 10.75 6.41
N ASN A 30 -1.76 9.96 5.66
CA ASN A 30 -2.09 8.59 5.30
C ASN A 30 -0.91 7.66 5.68
N GLY A 31 -1.17 6.69 6.57
CA GLY A 31 -0.10 5.90 7.19
C GLY A 31 0.63 4.95 6.24
N THR A 32 -0.06 4.31 5.30
CA THR A 32 0.54 3.27 4.43
C THR A 32 0.67 3.69 2.96
N THR A 33 0.18 4.87 2.61
CA THR A 33 0.11 5.34 1.23
C THR A 33 0.87 6.65 1.11
N ASN A 34 1.82 6.73 0.17
CA ASN A 34 2.43 8.02 -0.10
C ASN A 34 1.51 8.90 -0.94
N VAL A 35 1.22 10.07 -0.39
CA VAL A 35 0.17 10.95 -0.88
C VAL A 35 0.74 12.34 -1.16
N GLY A 36 0.35 12.89 -2.32
CA GLY A 36 0.86 14.16 -2.84
C GLY A 36 2.27 14.08 -3.42
N THR A 37 2.83 15.25 -3.65
CA THR A 37 4.22 15.43 -4.05
C THR A 37 5.13 15.68 -2.84
N VAL A 38 6.38 15.26 -2.96
CA VAL A 38 7.46 15.59 -2.04
C VAL A 38 8.15 16.86 -2.54
N ASP A 39 8.42 17.80 -1.63
CA ASP A 39 9.09 19.05 -1.98
C ASP A 39 10.49 18.82 -2.57
N LYS A 40 10.95 19.76 -3.40
CA LYS A 40 12.23 19.66 -4.11
C LYS A 40 13.37 19.36 -3.13
N ASN A 41 14.25 18.42 -3.51
CA ASN A 41 15.40 17.95 -2.74
C ASN A 41 15.05 17.26 -1.41
N ASN A 42 13.77 16.97 -1.14
CA ASN A 42 13.40 16.19 0.03
C ASN A 42 13.19 14.73 -0.34
N VAL A 43 13.47 13.85 0.63
CA VAL A 43 13.20 12.41 0.54
C VAL A 43 12.16 12.05 1.59
N ARG A 44 11.13 11.31 1.19
CA ARG A 44 10.18 10.68 2.11
C ARG A 44 10.39 9.17 2.05
N ILE A 45 10.53 8.55 3.21
CA ILE A 45 10.54 7.10 3.36
C ILE A 45 9.34 6.71 4.20
N ILE A 46 8.54 5.78 3.67
CA ILE A 46 7.45 5.11 4.38
C ILE A 46 7.82 3.65 4.51
N LEU A 47 7.89 3.14 5.74
CA LEU A 47 8.01 1.73 6.04
C LEU A 47 6.72 1.28 6.71
N ALA A 48 5.97 0.40 6.08
CA ALA A 48 4.69 -0.10 6.60
C ALA A 48 4.73 -1.61 6.75
N HIS A 49 4.22 -2.12 7.87
CA HIS A 49 4.01 -3.55 8.11
C HIS A 49 2.52 -3.81 8.29
N ARG A 50 2.00 -4.83 7.61
CA ARG A 50 0.60 -5.22 7.60
C ARG A 50 0.45 -6.70 7.90
N TYR A 51 -0.36 -7.00 8.91
CA TYR A 51 -0.91 -8.32 9.15
C TYR A 51 -2.35 -8.38 8.63
N ASN A 52 -2.71 -9.49 7.99
CA ASN A 52 -4.06 -9.74 7.51
C ASN A 52 -4.51 -11.14 7.91
N TYR A 53 -5.80 -11.27 8.22
CA TYR A 53 -6.41 -12.54 8.56
C TYR A 53 -7.83 -12.66 7.97
N GLY A 54 -8.14 -13.82 7.40
CA GLY A 54 -9.45 -14.15 6.84
C GLY A 54 -9.78 -15.62 7.01
N ASN A 55 -11.04 -15.92 7.34
CA ASN A 55 -11.52 -17.29 7.58
C ASN A 55 -13.00 -17.50 7.21
N THR A 56 -13.58 -16.56 6.47
CA THR A 56 -15.00 -16.57 6.11
C THR A 56 -15.14 -16.57 4.60
N TYR A 57 -15.90 -17.53 4.07
CA TYR A 57 -16.28 -17.55 2.67
C TYR A 57 -17.55 -16.76 2.43
N TYR A 58 -17.60 -16.15 1.25
CA TYR A 58 -18.75 -15.43 0.74
C TYR A 58 -19.05 -15.90 -0.67
N ASP A 59 -20.33 -16.11 -0.98
CA ASP A 59 -20.86 -16.28 -2.33
C ASP A 59 -21.64 -15.01 -2.67
N HIS A 60 -21.08 -14.19 -3.56
CA HIS A 60 -21.54 -12.81 -3.74
C HIS A 60 -21.48 -12.02 -2.42
N THR A 61 -22.63 -11.60 -1.90
CA THR A 61 -22.77 -10.85 -0.65
C THR A 61 -23.04 -11.74 0.57
N ASN A 62 -23.43 -13.00 0.34
CA ASN A 62 -23.90 -13.89 1.38
C ASN A 62 -22.75 -14.74 1.93
N LYS A 63 -22.70 -14.88 3.26
CA LYS A 63 -21.79 -15.85 3.88
C LYS A 63 -22.19 -17.26 3.48
N THR A 64 -21.20 -18.13 3.31
CA THR A 64 -21.42 -19.55 3.01
C THR A 64 -20.58 -20.42 3.94
N ASP A 65 -21.13 -21.60 4.26
CA ASP A 65 -20.42 -22.63 5.03
C ASP A 65 -19.44 -23.44 4.18
N PHE A 66 -19.41 -23.20 2.87
CA PHE A 66 -18.44 -23.78 1.97
C PHE A 66 -17.01 -23.40 2.36
N LYS A 67 -16.14 -24.38 2.56
CA LYS A 67 -14.74 -24.18 2.95
C LYS A 67 -13.82 -25.05 2.07
N ILE A 68 -12.98 -24.41 1.27
CA ILE A 68 -11.84 -25.07 0.62
C ILE A 68 -10.61 -24.88 1.52
N ALA A 69 -10.34 -23.63 1.90
CA ALA A 69 -9.35 -23.28 2.91
C ALA A 69 -10.07 -22.97 4.24
N GLU A 70 -9.42 -23.26 5.35
CA GLU A 70 -9.90 -22.91 6.68
C GLU A 70 -9.60 -21.44 7.01
N GLU A 71 -8.41 -20.98 6.63
CA GLU A 71 -7.93 -19.64 6.92
C GLU A 71 -6.87 -19.20 5.89
N SER A 72 -6.77 -17.87 5.74
CA SER A 72 -5.72 -17.18 5.01
C SER A 72 -5.17 -16.08 5.88
N ASN A 73 -3.84 -15.97 5.93
CA ASN A 73 -3.16 -14.90 6.64
C ASN A 73 -1.88 -14.51 5.93
N PHE A 74 -1.44 -13.27 6.13
CA PHE A 74 -0.14 -12.82 5.66
C PHE A 74 0.47 -11.75 6.56
N ASN A 75 1.80 -11.72 6.61
CA ASN A 75 2.59 -10.60 7.10
C ASN A 75 3.37 -10.00 5.92
N TYR A 76 3.14 -8.72 5.67
CA TYR A 76 3.69 -8.00 4.52
C TYR A 76 4.30 -6.69 4.98
N THR A 77 5.54 -6.44 4.58
CA THR A 77 6.18 -5.13 4.75
C THR A 77 6.34 -4.46 3.40
N SER A 78 5.90 -3.21 3.27
CA SER A 78 6.19 -2.35 2.13
C SER A 78 7.10 -1.20 2.53
N THR A 79 7.96 -0.82 1.59
CA THR A 79 8.78 0.38 1.66
C THR A 79 8.47 1.25 0.46
N ILE A 80 8.14 2.51 0.70
CA ILE A 80 7.96 3.52 -0.33
C ILE A 80 9.03 4.59 -0.12
N ILE A 81 9.83 4.83 -1.15
CA ILE A 81 10.85 5.88 -1.18
C ILE A 81 10.40 6.91 -2.22
N SER A 82 10.34 8.17 -1.85
CA SER A 82 9.88 9.24 -2.72
C SER A 82 10.83 10.41 -2.67
N TYR A 83 11.28 10.88 -3.83
CA TYR A 83 12.23 11.97 -3.98
C TYR A 83 11.61 13.13 -4.77
N GLY A 84 11.60 14.32 -4.18
CA GLY A 84 11.18 15.54 -4.85
C GLY A 84 12.23 16.01 -5.85
N LEU A 85 12.14 15.55 -7.10
CA LEU A 85 13.08 15.94 -8.15
C LEU A 85 12.97 17.42 -8.54
N MET A 86 11.73 17.95 -8.59
CA MET A 86 11.44 19.36 -8.89
C MET A 86 10.31 19.87 -8.01
N LYS A 87 10.04 21.19 -8.04
CA LYS A 87 8.98 21.81 -7.22
C LYS A 87 7.58 21.16 -7.39
N LYS A 88 7.33 20.54 -8.55
CA LYS A 88 6.06 19.86 -8.87
C LYS A 88 6.23 18.40 -9.26
N LEU A 89 7.44 17.84 -9.24
CA LEU A 89 7.74 16.51 -9.77
C LEU A 89 8.38 15.65 -8.69
N THR A 90 7.80 14.48 -8.44
CA THR A 90 8.31 13.51 -7.48
C THR A 90 8.49 12.17 -8.17
N LEU A 91 9.63 11.54 -7.94
CA LEU A 91 9.89 10.15 -8.30
C LEU A 91 9.60 9.27 -7.08
N GLU A 92 8.98 8.12 -7.30
CA GLU A 92 8.62 7.18 -6.25
C GLU A 92 8.95 5.75 -6.65
N ALA A 93 9.51 5.00 -5.71
CA ALA A 93 9.68 3.55 -5.80
C ALA A 93 8.96 2.88 -4.62
N GLU A 94 8.17 1.86 -4.91
CA GLU A 94 7.48 1.01 -3.94
C GLU A 94 7.98 -0.43 -4.12
N VAL A 95 8.40 -1.06 -3.01
CA VAL A 95 8.77 -2.47 -2.95
C VAL A 95 8.12 -3.10 -1.73
N GLY A 96 7.78 -4.38 -1.83
CA GLY A 96 7.19 -5.12 -0.72
C GLY A 96 7.76 -6.51 -0.56
N TYR A 97 7.66 -7.05 0.64
CA TYR A 97 8.10 -8.38 0.99
C TYR A 97 7.05 -9.08 1.87
N PHE A 98 6.63 -10.26 1.44
CA PHE A 98 5.82 -11.16 2.26
C PHE A 98 6.75 -12.04 3.09
N PHE A 99 6.71 -11.88 4.41
CA PHE A 99 7.38 -12.79 5.34
C PHE A 99 6.68 -14.15 5.38
N ASN A 100 5.37 -14.11 5.25
CA ASN A 100 4.53 -15.25 5.01
C ASN A 100 3.27 -14.80 4.28
N LYS A 101 2.83 -15.61 3.34
CA LYS A 101 1.50 -15.60 2.75
C LYS A 101 1.01 -17.03 2.84
N THR A 102 0.06 -17.28 3.73
CA THR A 102 -0.33 -18.63 4.15
C THR A 102 -1.78 -18.88 3.80
N LEU A 103 -2.03 -20.04 3.20
CA LEU A 103 -3.37 -20.55 2.95
C LEU A 103 -3.44 -21.96 3.56
N LYS A 104 -4.27 -22.11 4.59
CA LYS A 104 -4.44 -23.37 5.31
C LYS A 104 -5.67 -24.08 4.78
N TYR A 105 -5.50 -25.32 4.35
CA TYR A 105 -6.56 -26.25 3.96
C TYR A 105 -6.75 -27.28 5.08
N SER A 106 -7.85 -28.04 5.04
CA SER A 106 -8.15 -29.04 6.07
C SER A 106 -7.06 -30.10 6.27
N PHE A 107 -6.27 -30.41 5.23
CA PHE A 107 -5.25 -31.46 5.26
C PHE A 107 -3.83 -30.97 4.93
N SER A 108 -3.65 -29.69 4.60
CA SER A 108 -2.33 -29.15 4.23
C SER A 108 -2.25 -27.65 4.48
N THR A 109 -1.06 -27.16 4.77
CA THR A 109 -0.79 -25.72 4.83
C THR A 109 0.18 -25.38 3.71
N LYS A 110 -0.17 -24.41 2.88
CA LYS A 110 0.75 -23.82 1.92
C LYS A 110 1.18 -22.47 2.46
N THR A 111 2.48 -22.20 2.45
CA THR A 111 3.05 -20.91 2.86
C THR A 111 4.11 -20.49 1.87
N ASN A 112 4.03 -19.26 1.40
CA ASN A 112 5.02 -18.65 0.53
C ASN A 112 5.60 -17.39 1.19
N TYR A 113 6.80 -17.00 0.77
CA TYR A 113 7.51 -15.81 1.20
C TYR A 113 8.34 -15.28 0.03
N GLY A 114 8.55 -13.98 -0.04
CA GLY A 114 9.26 -13.40 -1.17
C GLY A 114 8.86 -11.96 -1.43
N PHE A 115 9.54 -11.38 -2.41
CA PHE A 115 9.23 -10.02 -2.85
C PHE A 115 7.91 -9.99 -3.62
N ASN A 116 7.18 -8.90 -3.40
CA ASN A 116 6.13 -8.46 -4.30
C ASN A 116 6.76 -7.69 -5.47
N ASN A 117 5.95 -7.33 -6.44
CA ASN A 117 6.34 -6.48 -7.55
C ASN A 117 6.99 -5.17 -7.06
N VAL A 118 7.91 -4.67 -7.86
CA VAL A 118 8.45 -3.32 -7.71
C VAL A 118 7.61 -2.36 -8.55
N VAL A 119 7.22 -1.24 -7.97
CA VAL A 119 6.46 -0.19 -8.68
C VAL A 119 7.29 1.09 -8.70
N GLY A 120 7.57 1.58 -9.90
CA GLY A 120 8.17 2.89 -10.12
C GLY A 120 7.11 3.87 -10.59
N THR A 121 6.96 5.02 -9.93
CA THR A 121 5.91 6.00 -10.21
C THR A 121 6.48 7.41 -10.36
N ILE A 122 5.93 8.17 -11.29
CA ILE A 122 6.17 9.61 -11.45
C ILE A 122 4.90 10.35 -11.03
N LYS A 123 5.03 11.31 -10.09
CA LYS A 123 3.95 12.14 -9.59
C LYS A 123 4.15 13.59 -10.00
N TYR A 124 3.09 14.22 -10.51
CA TYR A 124 3.13 15.62 -10.93
C TYR A 124 2.05 16.43 -10.20
N ALA A 125 2.45 17.48 -9.47
CA ALA A 125 1.52 18.41 -8.82
C ALA A 125 0.87 19.34 -9.85
N LEU A 126 -0.19 18.84 -10.50
CA LEU A 126 -0.97 19.57 -11.49
C LEU A 126 -1.46 20.90 -10.93
N TYR A 127 -1.97 20.87 -9.71
CA TYR A 127 -2.37 22.05 -8.96
C TYR A 127 -1.88 21.95 -7.53
N LYS A 128 -1.17 22.97 -7.04
CA LYS A 128 -0.74 23.08 -5.64
C LYS A 128 -0.83 24.55 -5.24
N ASN A 129 -1.73 24.86 -4.32
CA ASN A 129 -1.90 26.20 -3.79
C ASN A 129 -1.78 26.16 -2.26
N THR A 130 -0.72 26.77 -1.74
CA THR A 130 -0.39 26.77 -0.31
C THR A 130 -1.39 27.58 0.51
N GLU A 131 -1.90 28.70 -0.02
CA GLU A 131 -2.87 29.58 0.67
C GLU A 131 -4.24 28.91 0.75
N LYS A 132 -4.74 28.39 -0.37
CA LYS A 132 -6.01 27.65 -0.44
C LYS A 132 -5.90 26.25 0.16
N ARG A 133 -4.67 25.76 0.39
CA ARG A 133 -4.32 24.42 0.91
C ARG A 133 -4.99 23.30 0.14
N ILE A 134 -4.90 23.41 -1.17
CA ILE A 134 -5.42 22.42 -2.12
C ILE A 134 -4.24 21.86 -2.91
N GLU A 135 -4.25 20.55 -3.10
CA GLU A 135 -3.31 19.85 -3.98
C GLU A 135 -4.06 18.83 -4.83
N ILE A 136 -3.71 18.77 -6.12
CA ILE A 136 -4.14 17.77 -7.09
C ILE A 136 -2.89 17.19 -7.72
N THR A 137 -2.69 15.88 -7.56
CA THR A 137 -1.51 15.18 -8.06
C THR A 137 -1.92 13.90 -8.77
N PRO A 138 -1.96 13.90 -10.11
CA PRO A 138 -1.92 12.67 -10.88
C PRO A 138 -0.56 11.97 -10.76
N ALA A 139 -0.57 10.65 -10.94
CA ALA A 139 0.62 9.85 -11.06
C ALA A 139 0.43 8.71 -12.07
N ILE A 140 1.52 8.31 -12.69
CA ILE A 140 1.59 7.12 -13.53
C ILE A 140 2.87 6.35 -13.21
N GLY A 141 2.81 5.03 -13.28
CA GLY A 141 3.91 4.15 -12.95
C GLY A 141 3.86 2.84 -13.68
N VAL A 142 4.99 2.14 -13.62
CA VAL A 142 5.17 0.79 -14.15
C VAL A 142 5.34 -0.18 -13.00
N LYS A 143 4.79 -1.38 -13.17
CA LYS A 143 4.87 -2.47 -12.21
C LYS A 143 5.71 -3.58 -12.81
N LEU A 144 6.81 -3.90 -12.14
CA LEU A 144 7.79 -4.90 -12.56
C LEU A 144 7.65 -6.14 -11.66
N PRO A 145 7.41 -7.34 -12.22
CA PRO A 145 7.37 -8.55 -11.44
C PRO A 145 8.79 -8.91 -10.98
N VAL A 146 8.95 -9.35 -9.73
CA VAL A 146 10.24 -9.84 -9.23
C VAL A 146 10.43 -11.32 -9.59
N GLU A 147 9.33 -12.06 -9.68
CA GLU A 147 9.28 -13.45 -10.12
C GLU A 147 8.38 -13.53 -11.35
N THR A 148 8.74 -14.32 -12.36
CA THR A 148 7.96 -14.46 -13.60
C THR A 148 7.36 -15.86 -13.78
N GLU A 149 7.68 -16.79 -12.89
CA GLU A 149 7.21 -18.17 -12.92
C GLU A 149 6.59 -18.53 -11.57
N ARG A 150 5.61 -19.46 -11.58
CA ARG A 150 5.01 -19.92 -10.33
C ARG A 150 6.01 -20.70 -9.49
N ARG A 151 5.95 -20.46 -8.18
CA ARG A 151 6.73 -21.24 -7.24
C ARG A 151 6.29 -22.71 -7.19
N VAL A 152 7.25 -23.61 -7.28
CA VAL A 152 7.08 -25.06 -7.12
C VAL A 152 7.84 -25.52 -5.88
N ILE A 153 7.15 -26.20 -4.95
CA ILE A 153 7.76 -26.76 -3.74
C ILE A 153 7.34 -28.23 -3.65
N ASN A 154 8.32 -29.13 -3.45
CA ASN A 154 8.10 -30.58 -3.42
C ASN A 154 7.33 -31.11 -4.64
N ASN A 155 7.67 -30.60 -5.83
CA ASN A 155 7.02 -30.92 -7.10
C ASN A 155 5.52 -30.57 -7.17
N VAL A 156 5.04 -29.70 -6.26
CA VAL A 156 3.67 -29.16 -6.27
C VAL A 156 3.72 -27.68 -6.61
N THR A 157 3.09 -27.30 -7.71
CA THR A 157 2.92 -25.89 -8.09
C THR A 157 1.95 -25.21 -7.14
N TYR A 158 2.35 -24.07 -6.61
CA TYR A 158 1.52 -23.30 -5.70
C TYR A 158 0.43 -22.54 -6.46
N PRO A 159 -0.79 -22.41 -5.89
CA PRO A 159 -1.90 -21.69 -6.55
C PRO A 159 -1.58 -20.19 -6.71
N TYR A 160 -2.27 -19.51 -7.62
CA TYR A 160 -2.07 -18.07 -7.88
C TYR A 160 -2.29 -17.22 -6.61
N ASP A 161 -3.25 -17.57 -5.77
CA ASP A 161 -3.59 -16.82 -4.55
C ASP A 161 -2.43 -16.71 -3.55
N ILE A 162 -1.49 -17.65 -3.56
CA ILE A 162 -0.35 -17.67 -2.63
C ILE A 162 0.96 -17.18 -3.27
N GLN A 163 0.95 -16.81 -4.56
CA GLN A 163 2.11 -16.17 -5.18
C GLN A 163 2.32 -14.78 -4.56
N THR A 164 3.58 -14.40 -4.36
CA THR A 164 3.95 -13.11 -3.74
C THR A 164 4.03 -11.98 -4.76
N SER A 165 4.29 -12.31 -6.02
CA SER A 165 4.33 -11.42 -7.18
C SER A 165 3.21 -11.77 -8.17
N THR A 166 2.82 -10.81 -9.03
CA THR A 166 1.80 -11.06 -10.07
C THR A 166 2.33 -11.77 -11.31
N LEU A 167 3.61 -12.15 -11.33
CA LEU A 167 4.26 -12.87 -12.45
C LEU A 167 4.28 -12.13 -13.80
N ALA A 168 3.75 -10.92 -13.84
CA ALA A 168 3.57 -10.14 -15.05
C ALA A 168 3.86 -8.67 -14.80
N TYR A 169 4.27 -8.00 -15.87
CA TYR A 169 4.36 -6.55 -15.94
C TYR A 169 2.98 -5.91 -15.81
N GLY A 170 2.95 -4.65 -15.44
CA GLY A 170 1.72 -3.88 -15.38
C GLY A 170 1.95 -2.39 -15.33
N VAL A 171 0.86 -1.66 -15.23
CA VAL A 171 0.84 -0.20 -15.10
C VAL A 171 0.01 0.21 -13.90
N VAL A 172 0.42 1.28 -13.27
CA VAL A 172 -0.27 1.89 -12.13
C VAL A 172 -0.63 3.32 -12.49
N SER A 173 -1.86 3.72 -12.24
CA SER A 173 -2.28 5.12 -12.30
C SER A 173 -2.85 5.56 -10.97
N GLN A 174 -2.63 6.81 -10.61
CA GLN A 174 -3.11 7.35 -9.35
C GLN A 174 -3.63 8.77 -9.53
N LEU A 175 -4.63 9.14 -8.75
CA LEU A 175 -5.09 10.51 -8.64
C LEU A 175 -5.28 10.85 -7.17
N PHE A 176 -4.63 11.92 -6.75
CA PHE A 176 -4.73 12.44 -5.40
C PHE A 176 -5.34 13.83 -5.39
N PHE A 177 -6.25 14.05 -4.44
CA PHE A 177 -6.77 15.36 -4.06
C PHE A 177 -6.61 15.56 -2.56
N LEU A 178 -6.14 16.73 -2.15
CA LEU A 178 -6.12 17.18 -0.76
C LEU A 178 -6.79 18.53 -0.63
N LYS A 179 -7.58 18.67 0.44
CA LYS A 179 -8.03 19.95 0.97
C LYS A 179 -7.77 19.99 2.48
N ARG A 180 -7.10 21.03 2.96
CA ARG A 180 -7.10 21.38 4.40
C ARG A 180 -8.08 22.52 4.64
N PHE A 181 -8.91 22.40 5.67
CA PHE A 181 -9.92 23.41 6.01
C PHE A 181 -9.32 24.53 6.87
N SER A 182 -10.04 25.66 6.94
CA SER A 182 -9.56 26.94 7.51
C SER A 182 -9.04 26.81 8.96
N ASN A 183 -9.64 25.93 9.76
CA ASN A 183 -9.29 25.74 11.17
C ASN A 183 -7.94 25.01 11.39
N ASN A 184 -7.18 24.69 10.34
CA ASN A 184 -5.89 23.96 10.31
C ASN A 184 -5.91 22.53 10.88
N LYS A 185 -6.97 22.14 11.60
CA LYS A 185 -7.06 20.86 12.28
C LYS A 185 -7.64 19.77 11.40
N THR A 186 -8.50 20.11 10.43
CA THR A 186 -9.20 19.11 9.61
C THR A 186 -8.68 19.08 8.18
N SER A 187 -8.54 17.88 7.63
CA SER A 187 -8.18 17.66 6.23
C SER A 187 -9.00 16.55 5.60
N LEU A 188 -9.25 16.70 4.30
CA LEU A 188 -9.87 15.71 3.44
C LEU A 188 -8.86 15.29 2.38
N VAL A 189 -8.67 13.99 2.24
CA VAL A 189 -7.91 13.39 1.13
C VAL A 189 -8.84 12.49 0.34
N LEU A 190 -8.80 12.59 -0.98
CA LEU A 190 -9.32 11.59 -1.90
C LEU A 190 -8.14 10.99 -2.67
N TYR A 191 -8.11 9.68 -2.78
CA TYR A 191 -7.04 8.95 -3.43
C TYR A 191 -7.63 7.82 -4.26
N ASN A 192 -7.38 7.86 -5.56
CA ASN A 192 -7.64 6.75 -6.46
C ASN A 192 -6.32 6.10 -6.87
N ARG A 193 -6.30 4.77 -6.94
CA ARG A 193 -5.21 3.97 -7.50
C ARG A 193 -5.81 2.87 -8.35
N ASN A 194 -5.33 2.74 -9.58
CA ASN A 194 -5.70 1.67 -10.48
C ASN A 194 -4.44 0.89 -10.85
N GLU A 195 -4.53 -0.43 -10.82
CA GLU A 195 -3.46 -1.33 -11.21
C GLU A 195 -3.96 -2.29 -12.29
N ASN A 196 -3.36 -2.19 -13.48
CA ASN A 196 -3.64 -3.09 -14.58
C ASN A 196 -2.43 -4.01 -14.76
N ASN A 197 -2.67 -5.31 -14.89
CA ASN A 197 -1.64 -6.29 -15.19
C ASN A 197 -1.71 -6.66 -16.66
N PHE A 198 -0.57 -6.90 -17.29
CA PHE A 198 -0.50 -7.52 -18.60
C PHE A 198 -0.53 -9.04 -18.47
N ASP A 199 -0.62 -9.73 -19.59
CA ASP A 199 -0.63 -11.18 -19.61
C ASP A 199 0.75 -11.73 -19.23
N CYS A 200 0.78 -12.74 -18.36
CA CYS A 200 1.97 -13.55 -18.15
C CYS A 200 2.06 -14.56 -19.30
N ILE A 201 2.92 -14.30 -20.28
CA ILE A 201 3.04 -15.13 -21.50
C ILE A 201 3.39 -16.58 -21.16
N ALA A 202 4.20 -16.82 -20.12
CA ALA A 202 4.63 -18.16 -19.73
C ALA A 202 3.51 -19.02 -19.12
N GLU A 203 2.46 -18.41 -18.57
CA GLU A 203 1.42 -19.09 -17.77
C GLU A 203 0.01 -18.92 -18.36
N GLU A 204 -0.12 -18.17 -19.46
CA GLU A 204 -1.39 -17.77 -20.09
C GLU A 204 -2.41 -17.25 -19.06
N TYR A 205 -1.92 -16.51 -18.07
CA TYR A 205 -2.68 -16.02 -16.93
C TYR A 205 -2.46 -14.52 -16.73
N ARG A 206 -3.55 -13.80 -16.45
CA ARG A 206 -3.55 -12.38 -16.09
C ARG A 206 -4.37 -12.15 -14.84
N TYR A 207 -3.74 -11.55 -13.83
CA TYR A 207 -4.45 -11.05 -12.66
C TYR A 207 -5.38 -9.91 -13.07
N GLY A 208 -6.64 -9.98 -12.64
CA GLY A 208 -7.65 -8.95 -12.90
C GLY A 208 -7.22 -7.58 -12.40
N SER A 209 -7.58 -6.55 -13.15
CA SER A 209 -7.26 -5.17 -12.81
C SER A 209 -7.93 -4.76 -11.50
N THR A 210 -7.26 -3.94 -10.70
CA THR A 210 -7.77 -3.46 -9.41
C THR A 210 -7.95 -1.95 -9.44
N TYR A 211 -9.10 -1.48 -8.98
CA TYR A 211 -9.48 -0.08 -8.91
C TYR A 211 -9.85 0.24 -7.46
N SER A 212 -9.05 1.06 -6.80
CA SER A 212 -9.22 1.45 -5.42
C SER A 212 -9.56 2.93 -5.33
N LEU A 213 -10.62 3.26 -4.59
CA LEU A 213 -10.97 4.62 -4.21
C LEU A 213 -10.95 4.73 -2.69
N SER A 214 -10.14 5.62 -2.15
CA SER A 214 -10.03 5.89 -0.71
C SER A 214 -10.38 7.34 -0.41
N SER A 215 -11.14 7.56 0.65
CA SER A 215 -11.33 8.88 1.24
C SER A 215 -10.80 8.88 2.67
N PHE A 216 -10.15 9.96 3.08
CA PHE A 216 -9.60 10.12 4.42
C PHE A 216 -10.09 11.43 4.99
N VAL A 217 -10.73 11.37 6.14
CA VAL A 217 -11.06 12.55 6.95
C VAL A 217 -10.18 12.51 8.17
N SER A 218 -9.34 13.52 8.33
CA SER A 218 -8.36 13.56 9.42
C SER A 218 -8.51 14.81 10.26
N HIS A 219 -8.34 14.67 11.57
CA HIS A 219 -8.43 15.73 12.55
C HIS A 219 -7.22 15.73 13.49
N LEU A 220 -6.55 16.88 13.59
CA LEU A 220 -5.47 17.14 14.54
C LEU A 220 -6.06 17.27 15.94
N PHE A 221 -6.03 16.17 16.70
CA PHE A 221 -6.58 16.06 18.04
C PHE A 221 -5.70 16.75 19.08
N THR A 222 -4.37 16.58 18.96
CA THR A 222 -3.35 17.32 19.71
C THR A 222 -2.26 17.76 18.74
N PRO A 223 -1.33 18.65 19.12
CA PRO A 223 -0.23 19.06 18.24
C PRO A 223 0.62 17.91 17.68
N ARG A 224 0.58 16.71 18.29
CA ARG A 224 1.33 15.53 17.85
C ARG A 224 0.45 14.34 17.42
N ILE A 225 -0.87 14.39 17.65
CA ILE A 225 -1.78 13.27 17.37
C ILE A 225 -2.79 13.70 16.32
N ILE A 226 -2.84 12.95 15.21
CA ILE A 226 -3.89 13.08 14.19
C ILE A 226 -4.70 11.79 14.19
N LEU A 227 -6.01 11.95 14.30
CA LEU A 227 -6.98 10.88 14.15
C LEU A 227 -7.51 10.91 12.71
N THR A 228 -7.54 9.76 12.06
CA THR A 228 -7.97 9.64 10.67
C THR A 228 -9.00 8.53 10.54
N LEU A 229 -10.10 8.83 9.85
CA LEU A 229 -11.05 7.82 9.39
C LEU A 229 -10.89 7.67 7.88
N GLN A 230 -10.56 6.45 7.45
CA GLN A 230 -10.53 6.09 6.04
C GLN A 230 -11.77 5.28 5.66
N THR A 231 -12.35 5.58 4.50
CA THR A 231 -13.21 4.64 3.78
C THR A 231 -12.53 4.23 2.50
N ARG A 232 -12.67 2.96 2.11
CA ARG A 232 -12.07 2.42 0.89
C ARG A 232 -13.06 1.54 0.15
N ALA A 233 -13.15 1.74 -1.16
CA ALA A 233 -13.87 0.90 -2.09
C ALA A 233 -12.84 0.28 -3.05
N ASP A 234 -12.71 -1.05 -3.02
CA ASP A 234 -11.83 -1.81 -3.90
C ASP A 234 -12.67 -2.66 -4.83
N TYR A 235 -12.53 -2.44 -6.13
CA TYR A 235 -13.08 -3.28 -7.18
C TYR A 235 -11.96 -4.03 -7.87
N LYS A 236 -12.05 -5.35 -7.96
CA LYS A 236 -11.12 -6.20 -8.69
C LYS A 236 -11.87 -6.92 -9.80
N GLU A 237 -11.38 -6.83 -11.03
CA GLU A 237 -11.89 -7.64 -12.14
C GLU A 237 -11.61 -9.13 -11.91
N ALA A 238 -12.33 -9.99 -12.62
CA ALA A 238 -11.99 -11.41 -12.61
C ALA A 238 -10.59 -11.61 -13.21
N ASP A 239 -9.85 -12.57 -12.67
CA ASP A 239 -8.61 -13.02 -13.29
C ASP A 239 -8.94 -13.71 -14.63
N PHE A 240 -7.99 -13.72 -15.55
CA PHE A 240 -8.16 -14.25 -16.90
C PHE A 240 -7.15 -15.35 -17.16
N GLN A 241 -7.59 -16.50 -17.66
CA GLN A 241 -6.73 -17.63 -17.97
C GLN A 241 -7.25 -18.37 -19.20
N PHE A 242 -6.37 -18.72 -20.14
CA PHE A 242 -6.76 -19.44 -21.38
C PHE A 242 -7.98 -18.81 -22.07
N GLU A 243 -7.92 -17.50 -22.28
CA GLU A 243 -8.98 -16.69 -22.91
C GLU A 243 -10.34 -16.68 -22.18
N LYS A 244 -10.38 -17.10 -20.91
CA LYS A 244 -11.62 -17.18 -20.11
C LYS A 244 -11.45 -16.54 -18.74
N ASN A 245 -12.53 -15.97 -18.23
CA ASN A 245 -12.58 -15.49 -16.85
C ASN A 245 -12.48 -16.67 -15.88
N VAL A 246 -11.56 -16.57 -14.93
CA VAL A 246 -11.38 -17.54 -13.85
C VAL A 246 -12.52 -17.39 -12.87
N LYS A 247 -13.27 -18.48 -12.65
CA LYS A 247 -14.37 -18.50 -11.67
C LYS A 247 -13.84 -18.19 -10.27
N ASN A 248 -14.68 -17.61 -9.41
CA ASN A 248 -14.34 -17.32 -8.03
C ASN A 248 -13.14 -16.35 -7.88
N THR A 249 -13.01 -15.38 -8.80
CA THR A 249 -11.99 -14.33 -8.71
C THR A 249 -12.59 -12.95 -8.97
N GLY A 250 -12.07 -11.94 -8.28
CA GLY A 250 -12.56 -10.57 -8.38
C GLY A 250 -13.84 -10.30 -7.59
N GLY A 251 -14.31 -9.06 -7.66
CA GLY A 251 -15.46 -8.57 -6.92
C GLY A 251 -15.20 -7.20 -6.31
N PHE A 252 -16.04 -6.84 -5.34
CA PHE A 252 -16.02 -5.55 -4.68
C PHE A 252 -15.91 -5.70 -3.16
N VAL A 253 -15.08 -4.86 -2.54
CA VAL A 253 -14.93 -4.80 -1.09
C VAL A 253 -14.98 -3.34 -0.63
N GLY A 254 -15.92 -3.03 0.26
CA GLY A 254 -16.00 -1.77 0.97
C GLY A 254 -15.42 -1.92 2.38
N SER A 255 -14.50 -1.05 2.77
CA SER A 255 -13.80 -1.08 4.06
C SER A 255 -13.83 0.26 4.77
N VAL A 256 -13.78 0.20 6.10
CA VAL A 256 -13.59 1.35 6.98
C VAL A 256 -12.34 1.09 7.81
N SER A 257 -11.49 2.11 7.91
CA SER A 257 -10.21 1.98 8.58
C SER A 257 -9.93 3.17 9.51
N PRO A 258 -10.20 3.07 10.83
CA PRO A 258 -9.71 4.04 11.79
C PRO A 258 -8.18 3.99 11.87
N GLN A 259 -7.56 5.16 11.99
CA GLN A 259 -6.12 5.32 12.09
C GLN A 259 -5.77 6.37 13.14
N VAL A 260 -4.64 6.12 13.80
CA VAL A 260 -4.01 7.08 14.72
C VAL A 260 -2.59 7.29 14.23
N SER A 261 -2.21 8.56 14.14
CA SER A 261 -0.83 8.95 13.88
C SER A 261 -0.25 9.75 15.03
N TYR A 262 1.02 9.53 15.31
CA TYR A 262 1.79 10.19 16.35
C TYR A 262 3.08 10.74 15.76
N GLU A 263 3.31 12.05 15.91
CA GLU A 263 4.59 12.67 15.60
C GLU A 263 5.59 12.39 16.73
N ILE A 264 6.46 11.41 16.51
CA ILE A 264 7.52 11.01 17.45
C ILE A 264 8.52 12.16 17.63
N ALA A 265 8.91 12.75 16.51
CA ALA A 265 9.84 13.86 16.41
C ALA A 265 9.50 14.66 15.15
N PRO A 266 10.00 15.90 14.99
CA PRO A 266 9.75 16.69 13.80
C PRO A 266 9.98 15.89 12.52
N LYS A 267 8.93 15.80 11.69
CA LYS A 267 8.92 15.07 10.41
C LYS A 267 9.07 13.54 10.52
N PHE A 268 8.92 12.97 11.71
CA PHE A 268 8.97 11.54 11.96
C PHE A 268 7.67 11.08 12.64
N PHE A 269 6.91 10.26 11.92
CA PHE A 269 5.57 9.87 12.31
C PHE A 269 5.46 8.37 12.43
N PHE A 270 4.73 7.92 13.44
CA PHE A 270 4.24 6.57 13.58
C PHE A 270 2.75 6.55 13.26
N TYR A 271 2.28 5.54 12.53
CA TYR A 271 0.86 5.30 12.31
C TYR A 271 0.50 3.90 12.75
N SER A 272 -0.74 3.78 13.21
CA SER A 272 -1.43 2.50 13.38
C SER A 272 -2.80 2.61 12.73
N LEU A 273 -3.22 1.55 12.05
CA LEU A 273 -4.55 1.46 11.45
C LEU A 273 -5.11 0.05 11.55
N ILE A 274 -6.43 -0.02 11.68
CA ILE A 274 -7.18 -1.28 11.61
C ILE A 274 -8.08 -1.16 10.40
N ASP A 275 -8.07 -2.15 9.52
CA ASP A 275 -8.85 -2.17 8.28
C ASP A 275 -9.93 -3.25 8.39
N ILE A 276 -11.19 -2.82 8.35
CA ILE A 276 -12.35 -3.69 8.58
C ILE A 276 -13.22 -3.63 7.33
N PRO A 277 -13.33 -4.73 6.56
CA PRO A 277 -14.25 -4.76 5.43
C PRO A 277 -15.69 -4.88 5.94
N ILE A 278 -16.50 -3.89 5.59
CA ILE A 278 -17.91 -3.75 6.01
C ILE A 278 -18.89 -4.26 4.95
N TYR A 279 -18.47 -4.28 3.68
CA TYR A 279 -19.28 -4.77 2.57
C TYR A 279 -18.41 -5.58 1.61
N ARG A 280 -18.99 -6.65 1.06
CA ARG A 280 -18.31 -7.59 0.15
C ARG A 280 -19.32 -8.06 -0.88
N ASN A 281 -18.93 -8.07 -2.15
CA ASN A 281 -19.68 -8.68 -3.24
C ASN A 281 -18.70 -9.37 -4.19
N PHE A 282 -18.52 -10.67 -4.04
CA PHE A 282 -17.55 -11.44 -4.83
C PHE A 282 -18.17 -12.06 -6.09
N ASN A 283 -17.32 -12.32 -7.07
CA ASN A 283 -17.72 -13.12 -8.23
C ASN A 283 -17.69 -14.60 -7.83
N GLY A 284 -18.74 -15.11 -7.19
CA GLY A 284 -18.80 -16.49 -6.69
C GLY A 284 -18.16 -16.67 -5.31
N ARG A 285 -17.74 -17.91 -5.01
CA ARG A 285 -17.32 -18.34 -3.66
C ARG A 285 -15.86 -18.04 -3.38
N GLN A 286 -15.60 -17.07 -2.51
CA GLN A 286 -14.25 -16.61 -2.20
C GLN A 286 -14.00 -16.47 -0.70
N LEU A 287 -12.77 -16.81 -0.29
CA LEU A 287 -12.30 -16.57 1.07
C LEU A 287 -12.00 -15.08 1.24
N SER A 288 -12.58 -14.46 2.26
CA SER A 288 -12.43 -13.03 2.50
C SER A 288 -11.63 -12.71 3.75
N SER A 289 -10.86 -11.62 3.67
CA SER A 289 -10.27 -10.98 4.85
C SER A 289 -11.35 -10.59 5.85
N LYS A 290 -11.11 -10.93 7.11
CA LYS A 290 -11.94 -10.53 8.26
C LYS A 290 -11.49 -9.18 8.80
N TYR A 291 -10.19 -9.00 8.96
CA TYR A 291 -9.58 -7.74 9.38
C TYR A 291 -8.12 -7.67 8.95
N SER A 292 -7.58 -6.46 8.95
CA SER A 292 -6.15 -6.22 8.83
C SER A 292 -5.69 -5.22 9.88
N PHE A 293 -4.46 -5.37 10.33
CA PHE A 293 -3.79 -4.39 11.17
C PHE A 293 -2.54 -3.92 10.46
N SER A 294 -2.26 -2.63 10.44
CA SER A 294 -0.99 -2.11 9.93
C SER A 294 -0.38 -1.08 10.86
N VAL A 295 0.94 -1.10 10.92
CA VAL A 295 1.74 -0.04 11.53
C VAL A 295 2.67 0.54 10.48
N SER A 296 3.01 1.82 10.60
CA SER A 296 4.00 2.42 9.71
C SER A 296 4.83 3.49 10.37
N LEU A 297 6.01 3.69 9.79
CA LEU A 297 6.95 4.75 10.12
C LEU A 297 7.13 5.61 8.87
N ILE A 298 6.95 6.91 9.02
CA ILE A 298 7.14 7.88 7.94
C ILE A 298 8.18 8.90 8.38
N LYS A 299 9.28 9.00 7.63
CA LYS A 299 10.31 10.02 7.85
C LYS A 299 10.48 10.87 6.60
N ASN A 300 10.38 12.19 6.77
CA ASN A 300 10.81 13.14 5.75
C ASN A 300 12.22 13.66 6.10
N PHE A 301 13.14 13.54 5.15
CA PHE A 301 14.48 14.09 5.17
C PHE A 301 14.50 15.35 4.30
N CYS A 302 15.13 16.41 4.78
CA CYS A 302 15.47 17.56 3.94
C CYS A 302 16.97 17.49 3.65
N LEU A 303 17.33 17.51 2.36
CA LEU A 303 18.71 17.51 1.89
C LEU A 303 19.17 18.94 1.58
#